data_AF-A0A7J9WZH1-F1
#
_entry.id   AF-A0A7J9WZH1-F1
#
_cell.length_a   1.000
_cell.length_b   1.000
_cell.length_c   1.000
_cell.angle_alpha   90.00
_cell.angle_beta   90.00
_cell.angle_gamma   90.00
#
_symmetry.space_group_name_H-M   'P 1'
#
loop_
_entity.id
_entity.type
_entity.pdbx_description
1 polymer ?
#
loop_
_entity_poly.entity_id
_entity_poly.type
_entity_poly.pdbx_seq_one_letter_code
_entity_poly.pdbx_strand_id
1 'polypeptide(L)'
;YAILTPIIVVFCIAGAYSVNNSMFDVWLVLIFGVIGVVLRVLQYPVAPFIVALVLGFPTEAALRRTLILGDGSLSILFGRPIAAVLTVVALLLFMQPLLSSVVRRVRAARRAGKEEEEEEAVEVPVK
;
A
#
# COMPACT_ATOMS: atom_id res chain seq x y z
N TYR A 1 -1.68 -11.42 26.51
CA TYR A 1 -2.24 -11.79 25.19
C TYR A 1 -3.28 -12.89 25.24
N ALA A 2 -3.13 -13.94 26.07
CA ALA A 2 -4.05 -15.09 26.11
C ALA A 2 -5.54 -14.76 26.39
N ILE A 3 -5.85 -13.65 27.09
CA ILE A 3 -7.23 -13.26 27.43
C ILE A 3 -7.79 -12.18 26.48
N LEU A 4 -6.93 -11.28 26.00
CA LEU A 4 -7.34 -10.22 25.06
C LEU A 4 -7.75 -10.79 23.70
N THR A 5 -6.98 -11.74 23.16
CA THR A 5 -7.27 -12.34 21.85
C THR A 5 -8.66 -12.98 21.76
N PRO A 6 -9.09 -13.86 22.68
CA PRO A 6 -10.44 -14.44 22.61
C PRO A 6 -11.55 -13.40 22.79
N ILE A 7 -11.35 -12.39 23.64
CA ILE A 7 -12.32 -11.30 23.82
C ILE A 7 -12.50 -10.50 22.52
N ILE A 8 -11.39 -10.12 21.87
CA ILE A 8 -11.42 -9.38 20.60
C ILE A 8 -12.14 -10.20 19.52
N VAL A 9 -11.85 -11.51 19.42
CA VAL A 9 -12.50 -12.39 18.43
C VAL A 9 -14.00 -12.47 18.65
N VAL A 10 -14.47 -12.66 19.89
CA VAL A 10 -15.91 -12.67 20.21
C VAL A 10 -16.55 -11.33 19.84
N PHE A 11 -15.88 -10.22 20.16
CA PHE A 11 -16.39 -8.88 19.85
C PHE A 11 -16.46 -8.61 18.34
N CYS A 12 -15.47 -9.07 17.56
CA CYS A 12 -15.48 -8.97 16.09
C CYS A 12 -16.63 -9.77 15.47
N ILE A 13 -16.88 -10.99 15.96
CA ILE A 13 -17.97 -11.84 15.46
C ILE A 13 -19.33 -11.21 15.81
N ALA A 14 -19.51 -10.76 17.05
CA ALA A 14 -20.73 -10.09 17.49
C ALA A 14 -20.98 -8.78 16.73
N GLY A 15 -19.92 -7.99 16.50
CA GLY A 15 -19.99 -6.76 15.72
C GLY A 15 -20.39 -7.00 14.28
N ALA A 16 -19.81 -7.99 13.61
CA ALA A 16 -20.17 -8.34 12.23
C ALA A 16 -21.62 -8.82 12.12
N TYR A 17 -22.08 -9.64 13.06
CA TYR A 17 -23.48 -10.07 13.10
C TYR A 17 -24.44 -8.90 13.33
N SER A 18 -24.05 -7.90 14.14
CA SER A 18 -24.93 -6.77 14.48
C SER A 18 -25.23 -5.82 13.31
N VAL A 19 -24.41 -5.78 12.25
CA VAL A 19 -24.60 -4.80 11.15
C VAL A 19 -25.79 -5.17 10.27
N ASN A 20 -25.85 -6.42 9.80
CA ASN A 20 -26.93 -6.88 8.90
C ASN A 20 -27.77 -8.02 9.49
N ASN A 21 -27.55 -8.41 10.75
CA ASN A 21 -28.21 -9.56 11.40
C ASN A 21 -28.11 -10.86 10.57
N SER A 22 -27.03 -11.02 9.82
CA SER A 22 -26.85 -12.09 8.85
C SER A 22 -25.75 -13.05 9.28
N MET A 23 -26.04 -14.36 9.25
CA MET A 23 -25.05 -15.41 9.46
C MET A 23 -23.96 -15.40 8.38
N PHE A 24 -24.24 -14.82 7.20
CA PHE A 24 -23.25 -14.70 6.13
C PHE A 24 -22.05 -13.84 6.54
N ASP A 25 -22.29 -12.74 7.27
CA ASP A 25 -21.21 -11.84 7.72
C ASP A 25 -20.28 -12.53 8.72
N VAL A 26 -20.82 -13.45 9.54
CA VAL A 26 -20.05 -14.27 10.46
C VAL A 26 -19.14 -15.25 9.71
N TRP A 27 -19.67 -15.91 8.68
CA TRP A 27 -18.87 -16.77 7.78
C TRP A 27 -17.78 -15.96 7.07
N LEU A 28 -18.09 -14.73 6.64
CA LEU A 28 -17.14 -13.85 5.98
C LEU A 28 -15.99 -13.46 6.91
N VAL A 29 -16.28 -13.07 8.16
CA VAL A 29 -15.24 -12.80 9.17
C VAL A 29 -14.36 -14.02 9.43
N LEU A 30 -14.93 -15.22 9.50
CA LEU A 30 -14.17 -16.46 9.69
C LEU A 30 -13.22 -16.70 8.50
N ILE A 31 -13.73 -16.62 7.27
CA ILE A 31 -12.95 -16.82 6.04
C ILE A 31 -11.84 -15.78 5.93
N PHE A 32 -12.15 -14.49 6.12
CA PHE A 32 -11.15 -13.42 6.08
C PHE A 32 -10.12 -13.52 7.23
N GLY A 33 -10.51 -14.05 8.39
CA GLY A 33 -9.59 -14.40 9.46
C GLY A 33 -8.57 -15.46 9.03
N VAL A 34 -9.02 -16.52 8.36
CA VAL A 34 -8.13 -17.56 7.79
C VAL A 34 -7.23 -16.96 6.69
N ILE A 35 -7.78 -16.14 5.79
CA ILE A 35 -7.00 -15.45 4.76
C ILE A 35 -5.92 -14.57 5.40
N GLY A 36 -6.23 -13.86 6.47
CA GLY A 36 -5.25 -13.07 7.22
C GLY A 36 -4.08 -13.90 7.77
N VAL A 37 -4.36 -15.13 8.24
CA VAL A 37 -3.32 -16.09 8.64
C VAL A 37 -2.49 -16.55 7.44
N VAL A 38 -3.13 -16.86 6.30
CA VAL A 38 -2.42 -17.24 5.06
C VAL A 38 -1.50 -16.13 4.58
N LEU A 39 -1.96 -14.87 4.58
CA LEU A 39 -1.14 -13.70 4.21
C LEU A 39 0.06 -13.53 5.15
N ARG A 40 -0.11 -13.81 6.45
CA ARG A 40 0.99 -13.81 7.42
C ARG A 40 2.02 -14.91 7.12
N VAL A 41 1.58 -16.10 6.74
CA VAL A 41 2.47 -17.21 6.35
C VAL A 41 3.27 -16.85 5.10
N LEU A 42 2.64 -16.19 4.13
CA LEU A 42 3.27 -15.69 2.91
C LEU A 42 4.20 -14.47 3.11
N GLN A 43 4.41 -14.03 4.36
CA GLN A 43 5.20 -12.83 4.70
C GLN A 43 4.67 -11.53 4.05
N TYR A 44 3.38 -11.49 3.67
CA TYR A 44 2.77 -10.25 3.22
C TYR A 44 2.42 -9.35 4.41
N PRO A 45 2.68 -8.04 4.31
CA PRO A 45 2.30 -7.11 5.35
C PRO A 45 0.77 -6.95 5.37
N VAL A 46 0.11 -7.59 6.34
CA VAL A 46 -1.36 -7.61 6.46
C VAL A 46 -1.93 -6.20 6.73
N ALA A 47 -1.20 -5.37 7.48
CA ALA A 47 -1.63 -4.01 7.83
C ALA A 47 -1.90 -3.11 6.60
N PRO A 48 -0.96 -2.89 5.67
CA PRO A 48 -1.21 -2.07 4.48
C PRO A 48 -2.25 -2.68 3.54
N PHE A 49 -2.39 -4.01 3.51
CA PHE A 49 -3.42 -4.67 2.69
C PHE A 49 -4.82 -4.32 3.18
N ILE A 50 -5.09 -4.44 4.48
CA ILE A 50 -6.39 -4.08 5.06
C ILE A 50 -6.67 -2.58 4.87
N VAL A 51 -5.67 -1.72 5.08
CA VAL A 51 -5.80 -0.27 4.87
C VAL A 51 -6.14 0.05 3.42
N ALA A 52 -5.52 -0.61 2.45
CA ALA A 52 -5.85 -0.44 1.04
C ALA A 52 -7.27 -0.90 0.70
N LEU A 53 -7.73 -2.03 1.25
CA LEU A 53 -9.08 -2.54 1.02
C LEU A 53 -10.16 -1.64 1.61
N VAL A 54 -10.00 -1.20 2.86
CA VAL A 54 -11.02 -0.36 3.54
C VAL A 54 -11.09 1.04 2.94
N LEU A 55 -9.96 1.59 2.48
CA LEU A 55 -9.91 2.90 1.83
C LEU A 55 -10.30 2.84 0.36
N GLY A 56 -10.11 1.73 -0.34
CA GLY A 56 -10.35 1.61 -1.78
C GLY A 56 -11.75 2.04 -2.18
N PHE A 57 -12.77 1.39 -1.60
CA PHE A 57 -14.18 1.67 -1.88
C PHE A 57 -14.59 3.15 -1.73
N PRO A 58 -14.34 3.82 -0.58
CA PRO A 58 -14.68 5.22 -0.43
C PRO A 58 -13.87 6.13 -1.37
N THR A 59 -12.63 5.76 -1.70
CA THR A 59 -11.79 6.53 -2.64
C THR A 59 -12.35 6.45 -4.05
N GLU A 60 -12.74 5.26 -4.51
CA GLU A 60 -13.38 5.07 -5.82
C GLU A 60 -14.74 5.77 -5.91
N ALA A 61 -15.55 5.68 -4.86
CA ALA A 61 -16.81 6.40 -4.78
C ALA A 61 -16.61 7.92 -4.86
N ALA A 62 -15.59 8.47 -4.18
CA ALA A 62 -15.25 9.88 -4.25
C ALA A 62 -14.75 10.31 -5.64
N LEU A 63 -13.92 9.49 -6.29
CA LEU A 63 -13.46 9.73 -7.65
C LEU A 63 -14.63 9.71 -8.64
N ARG A 64 -15.49 8.69 -8.57
CA ARG A 64 -16.67 8.55 -9.42
C ARG A 64 -17.63 9.73 -9.22
N ARG A 65 -17.87 10.14 -7.98
CA ARG A 65 -18.68 11.31 -7.65
C ARG A 65 -18.10 12.58 -8.26
N THR A 66 -16.79 12.75 -8.19
CA THR A 66 -16.09 13.91 -8.76
C THR A 66 -16.18 13.94 -10.29
N LEU A 67 -16.05 12.78 -10.94
CA LEU A 67 -16.20 12.67 -12.40
C LEU A 67 -17.62 12.96 -12.87
N ILE A 68 -18.64 12.49 -12.13
CA ILE A 68 -20.05 12.79 -12.44
C ILE A 68 -20.31 14.31 -12.34
N LEU A 69 -19.72 14.99 -11.36
CA LEU A 69 -19.82 16.45 -11.22
C LEU A 69 -19.10 17.21 -12.34
N GLY A 70 -18.13 16.59 -13.02
CA GLY A 70 -17.37 17.16 -14.13
C GLY A 70 -17.78 16.66 -15.50
N ASP A 71 -19.01 16.18 -15.65
CA ASP A 71 -19.57 15.61 -16.89
C ASP A 71 -18.69 14.49 -17.51
N GLY A 72 -18.06 13.70 -16.64
CA GLY A 72 -17.15 12.61 -17.04
C GLY A 72 -15.75 13.06 -17.44
N SER A 73 -15.45 14.37 -17.39
CA SER A 73 -14.13 14.87 -17.74
C SER A 73 -13.14 14.83 -16.56
N LEU A 74 -11.96 14.24 -16.77
CA LEU A 74 -10.84 14.29 -15.81
C LEU A 74 -10.29 15.70 -15.60
N SER A 75 -10.68 16.65 -16.47
CA SER A 75 -10.27 18.04 -16.40
C SER A 75 -10.71 18.73 -15.11
N ILE A 76 -11.78 18.25 -14.46
CA ILE A 76 -12.27 18.85 -13.20
C ILE A 76 -11.29 18.71 -12.03
N LEU A 77 -10.40 17.71 -12.08
CA LEU A 77 -9.34 17.53 -11.09
C LEU A 77 -8.30 18.67 -11.18
N PHE A 78 -8.09 19.23 -12.38
CA PHE A 78 -7.18 20.35 -12.62
C PHE A 78 -7.90 21.71 -12.65
N GLY A 79 -9.21 21.73 -12.85
CA GLY A 79 -10.01 22.96 -12.89
C GLY A 79 -10.13 23.68 -11.54
N ARG A 80 -9.97 22.97 -10.41
CA ARG A 80 -9.96 23.56 -9.07
C ARG A 80 -8.53 23.61 -8.54
N PRO A 81 -8.00 24.78 -8.15
CA PRO A 81 -6.58 24.93 -7.78
C PRO A 81 -6.18 24.04 -6.59
N ILE A 82 -7.07 23.85 -5.62
CA ILE A 82 -6.83 22.97 -4.46
C ILE A 82 -6.78 21.49 -4.88
N ALA A 83 -7.70 21.06 -5.76
CA ALA A 83 -7.70 19.70 -6.27
C ALA A 83 -6.44 19.43 -7.10
N ALA A 84 -6.07 20.38 -7.96
CA ALA A 84 -4.88 20.28 -8.80
C ALA A 84 -3.61 20.09 -7.97
N VAL A 85 -3.41 20.91 -6.93
CA VAL A 85 -2.25 20.79 -6.02
C VAL A 85 -2.24 19.43 -5.32
N LEU A 86 -3.37 18.99 -4.76
CA LEU A 86 -3.46 17.70 -4.09
C LEU A 86 -3.20 16.53 -5.05
N THR A 87 -3.73 16.57 -6.28
CA THR A 87 -3.49 15.55 -7.30
C THR A 87 -2.01 15.50 -7.71
N VAL A 88 -1.36 16.65 -7.89
CA VAL A 88 0.08 16.70 -8.18
C VAL A 88 0.89 16.13 -7.02
N VAL A 89 0.60 16.51 -5.78
CA VAL A 89 1.29 15.97 -4.59
C VAL A 89 1.07 14.46 -4.47
N ALA A 90 -0.15 13.97 -4.67
CA ALA A 90 -0.46 12.54 -4.63
C ALA A 90 0.33 11.76 -5.71
N LEU A 91 0.39 12.27 -6.94
CA LEU A 91 1.19 11.67 -8.01
C LEU A 91 2.68 11.68 -7.70
N LEU A 92 3.20 12.76 -7.12
CA LEU A 92 4.60 12.84 -6.71
C LEU A 92 4.94 11.82 -5.61
N LEU A 93 4.09 11.69 -4.58
CA LEU A 93 4.27 10.71 -3.51
C LEU A 93 4.15 9.27 -4.01
N PHE A 94 3.22 9.01 -4.94
CA PHE A 94 3.05 7.70 -5.56
C PHE A 94 4.24 7.31 -6.44
N MET A 95 4.82 8.28 -7.16
CA MET A 95 6.01 8.06 -8.01
C MET A 95 7.33 8.02 -7.21
N GLN A 96 7.37 8.60 -6.01
CA GLN A 96 8.56 8.65 -5.15
C GLN A 96 9.20 7.27 -4.86
N PRO A 97 8.46 6.20 -4.44
CA PRO A 97 9.07 4.88 -4.22
C PRO A 97 9.54 4.21 -5.53
N LEU A 98 8.92 4.53 -6.66
CA LEU A 98 9.28 3.99 -7.97
C LEU A 98 10.60 4.62 -8.46
N LEU A 99 10.72 5.95 -8.39
CA LEU A 99 11.93 6.68 -8.72
C LEU A 99 13.09 6.31 -7.77
N SER A 100 12.84 6.21 -6.47
CA SER A 100 13.90 5.86 -5.51
C SER A 100 14.42 4.43 -5.71
N SER A 101 13.55 3.48 -6.07
CA SER A 101 13.95 2.10 -6.38
C SER A 101 14.80 1.99 -7.65
N VAL A 102 14.47 2.77 -8.70
CA VAL A 102 15.26 2.84 -9.94
C VAL A 102 16.60 3.55 -9.72
N VAL A 103 16.60 4.71 -9.04
CA VAL A 103 17.82 5.45 -8.72
C VAL A 103 18.74 4.66 -7.79
N ARG A 104 18.19 3.87 -6.86
CA ARG A 104 18.99 3.00 -5.98
C ARG A 104 19.60 1.82 -6.74
N ARG A 105 18.94 1.29 -7.77
CA ARG A 105 19.53 0.30 -8.69
C ARG A 105 20.65 0.90 -9.54
N VAL A 106 20.47 2.12 -10.05
CA VAL A 106 21.52 2.82 -10.83
C VAL A 106 22.71 3.23 -9.95
N ARG A 107 22.47 3.65 -8.69
CA ARG A 107 23.55 3.98 -7.74
C ARG A 107 24.26 2.73 -7.19
N ALA A 108 23.58 1.59 -7.08
CA ALA A 108 24.22 0.32 -6.75
C ALA A 108 25.14 -0.15 -7.88
N ALA A 109 24.71 -0.02 -9.14
CA ALA A 109 25.57 -0.31 -10.30
C ALA A 109 26.80 0.62 -10.40
N ARG A 110 26.68 1.88 -9.98
CA ARG A 110 27.81 2.82 -9.89
C ARG A 110 28.75 2.59 -8.70
N ARG A 111 28.35 1.78 -7.70
CA ARG A 111 29.23 1.40 -6.58
C ARG A 111 30.08 0.18 -6.93
N ALA A 112 29.54 -0.78 -7.68
CA ALA A 112 30.30 -1.92 -8.20
C ALA A 112 31.46 -1.47 -9.12
N GLY A 113 31.23 -0.48 -9.99
CA GLY A 113 32.30 0.09 -10.82
C GLY A 113 33.31 0.99 -10.08
N LYS A 114 33.12 1.22 -8.78
CA LYS A 114 34.07 1.96 -7.93
C LYS A 114 34.93 1.01 -7.08
N GLU A 115 34.48 -0.22 -6.88
CA GLU A 115 35.21 -1.28 -6.19
C GLU A 115 36.25 -1.92 -7.13
N GLU A 116 35.96 -2.05 -8.43
CA GLU A 116 36.93 -2.52 -9.45
C GLU A 116 38.12 -1.54 -9.65
N GLU A 117 37.89 -0.21 -9.58
CA GLU A 117 38.95 0.82 -9.64
C GLU A 117 39.84 0.83 -8.39
N GLU A 118 39.34 0.36 -7.24
CA GLU A 118 40.08 0.32 -5.97
C GLU A 118 40.90 -0.98 -5.83
N GLU A 119 40.45 -2.09 -6.44
CA GLU A 119 41.19 -3.36 -6.53
C GLU A 119 42.36 -3.28 -7.53
N GLU A 120 42.17 -2.64 -8.69
CA GLU A 120 43.21 -2.44 -9.71
C GLU A 120 44.32 -1.47 -9.26
N ALA A 121 43.99 -0.50 -8.38
CA ALA A 121 44.96 0.42 -7.79
C ALA A 121 45.82 -0.23 -6.68
N VAL A 122 45.39 -1.35 -6.10
CA VAL A 122 46.11 -2.08 -5.05
C VAL A 122 47.04 -3.15 -5.63
N GLU A 123 46.82 -3.60 -6.87
CA GLU A 123 47.60 -4.69 -7.50
C GLU A 123 48.84 -4.22 -8.28
N VAL A 124 49.07 -2.90 -8.46
CA VAL A 124 50.25 -2.44 -9.22
C VAL A 124 51.53 -2.55 -8.35
N PRO A 125 52.48 -3.46 -8.69
CA PRO A 125 53.53 -3.91 -7.79
C PRO A 125 54.87 -3.25 -8.11
N VAL A 126 55.69 -2.93 -7.10
CA VAL A 126 57.13 -2.69 -7.31
C VAL A 126 57.90 -3.12 -6.06
N LYS A 127 58.30 -4.40 -6.02
CA LYS A 127 59.69 -4.92 -6.05
C LYS A 127 60.49 -4.78 -4.75
#